data_AF-A0A939D6X8-F1
#
_entry.id   AF-A0A939D6X8-F1
#
_cell.length_a   1.000
_cell.length_b   1.000
_cell.length_c   1.000
_cell.angle_alpha   90.00
_cell.angle_beta   90.00
_cell.angle_gamma   90.00
#
_symmetry.space_group_name_H-M   'P 1'
#
loop_
_entity.id
_entity.type
_entity.pdbx_description
1 polymer ?
#
loop_
_entity_poly.entity_id
_entity_poly.type
_entity_poly.pdbx_seq_one_letter_code
_entity_poly.pdbx_strand_id
1 'polypeptide(L)'
;MYKNGQCNCDCECNRVDNIQQGICDLKEGIKGIENGLDTICCCRIREGIKGIETGTCKAKEGIDSVIDGLRDFEFECDYRSNKSMKQGVCDIKDGVEAVQQGLCQLQNCCLCEGLETVREGLQDLEEGLCNLVKGVNDINDEREKRKKNKSNQGCYENRYDEICGCIRNDY
;
A
#
# COMPACT_ATOMS: atom_id res chain seq x y z
N MET A 1 31.99 -19.97 -25.20
CA MET A 1 30.56 -19.73 -25.47
C MET A 1 29.97 -19.04 -24.24
N TYR A 2 29.73 -17.73 -24.36
CA TYR A 2 29.19 -16.89 -23.29
C TYR A 2 27.72 -17.26 -23.04
N LYS A 3 27.38 -17.63 -21.80
CA LYS A 3 25.99 -17.69 -21.35
C LYS A 3 25.62 -16.33 -20.78
N ASN A 4 24.83 -15.59 -21.55
CA ASN A 4 24.24 -14.30 -21.19
C ASN A 4 23.43 -14.42 -19.90
N GLY A 5 23.63 -13.43 -19.02
CA GLY A 5 23.03 -13.33 -17.72
C GLY A 5 21.51 -13.31 -17.77
N GLN A 6 20.91 -14.18 -16.96
CA GLN A 6 19.53 -13.99 -16.51
C GLN A 6 19.56 -12.89 -15.46
N CYS A 7 18.96 -11.76 -15.82
CA CYS A 7 18.73 -10.65 -14.90
C CYS A 7 17.81 -11.16 -13.79
N ASN A 8 18.30 -11.06 -12.55
CA ASN A 8 17.61 -11.42 -11.32
C ASN A 8 16.49 -10.38 -11.08
N CYS A 9 15.26 -10.68 -11.48
CA CYS A 9 14.12 -9.76 -11.41
C CYS A 9 13.11 -10.13 -10.30
N ASP A 10 13.50 -10.93 -9.31
CA ASP A 10 12.58 -11.43 -8.26
C ASP A 10 12.28 -10.41 -7.14
N CYS A 11 12.80 -9.18 -7.23
CA CYS A 11 12.71 -8.20 -6.16
C CYS A 11 11.56 -7.18 -6.30
N GLU A 12 11.05 -6.89 -7.50
CA GLU A 12 9.99 -5.88 -7.68
C GLU A 12 8.57 -6.44 -7.55
N CYS A 13 8.34 -7.73 -7.83
CA CYS A 13 7.01 -8.35 -7.74
C CYS A 13 6.54 -8.45 -6.29
N ASN A 14 7.35 -9.04 -5.40
CA ASN A 14 6.98 -9.26 -3.99
C ASN A 14 6.62 -7.96 -3.21
N ARG A 15 7.13 -6.79 -3.62
CA ARG A 15 6.97 -5.53 -2.88
C ARG A 15 5.62 -4.87 -3.09
N VAL A 16 5.19 -4.75 -4.35
CA VAL A 16 3.86 -4.23 -4.69
C VAL A 16 2.79 -5.24 -4.26
N ASP A 17 3.10 -6.53 -4.31
CA ASP A 17 2.23 -7.59 -3.85
C ASP A 17 1.91 -7.46 -2.35
N ASN A 18 2.89 -7.15 -1.49
CA ASN A 18 2.65 -6.94 -0.06
C ASN A 18 1.74 -5.73 0.23
N ILE A 19 1.97 -4.61 -0.46
CA ILE A 19 1.12 -3.41 -0.31
C ILE A 19 -0.30 -3.68 -0.82
N GLN A 20 -0.42 -4.37 -1.96
CA GLN A 20 -1.72 -4.74 -2.53
C GLN A 20 -2.48 -5.72 -1.63
N GLN A 21 -1.78 -6.73 -1.11
CA GLN A 21 -2.33 -7.69 -0.15
C GLN A 21 -2.80 -6.97 1.11
N GLY A 22 -1.98 -6.08 1.67
CA GLY A 22 -2.36 -5.30 2.83
C GLY A 22 -3.56 -4.37 2.59
N ILE A 23 -3.67 -3.77 1.40
CA ILE A 23 -4.87 -3.01 0.97
C ILE A 23 -6.11 -3.92 0.88
N CYS A 24 -5.96 -5.16 0.40
CA CYS A 24 -7.06 -6.13 0.36
C CYS A 24 -7.49 -6.52 1.77
N ASP A 25 -6.55 -6.84 2.65
CA ASP A 25 -6.81 -7.20 4.04
C ASP A 25 -7.49 -6.05 4.81
N LEU A 26 -7.05 -4.81 4.56
CA LEU A 26 -7.71 -3.61 5.12
C LEU A 26 -9.16 -3.49 4.67
N LYS A 27 -9.46 -3.69 3.37
CA LYS A 27 -10.82 -3.67 2.86
C LYS A 27 -11.69 -4.76 3.48
N GLU A 28 -11.14 -5.97 3.62
CA GLU A 28 -11.83 -7.07 4.28
C GLU A 28 -12.07 -6.77 5.76
N GLY A 29 -11.10 -6.15 6.44
CA GLY A 29 -11.21 -5.72 7.82
C GLY A 29 -12.29 -4.68 8.04
N ILE A 30 -12.29 -3.61 7.23
CA ILE A 30 -13.34 -2.57 7.22
C ILE A 30 -14.71 -3.20 7.03
N LYS A 31 -14.86 -4.06 6.01
CA LYS A 31 -16.12 -4.78 5.76
C LYS A 31 -16.54 -5.67 6.93
N GLY A 32 -15.60 -6.31 7.60
CA GLY A 32 -15.85 -7.09 8.82
C GLY A 32 -16.40 -6.23 9.95
N ILE A 33 -15.84 -5.03 10.14
CA ILE A 33 -16.30 -4.05 11.13
C ILE A 33 -17.72 -3.55 10.77
N GLU A 34 -17.97 -3.17 9.52
CA GLU A 34 -19.30 -2.75 9.05
C GLU A 34 -20.37 -3.84 9.27
N ASN A 35 -20.08 -5.08 8.87
CA ASN A 35 -20.99 -6.21 9.11
C ASN A 35 -21.25 -6.42 10.61
N GLY A 36 -20.23 -6.20 11.44
CA GLY A 36 -20.36 -6.25 12.90
C GLY A 36 -21.32 -5.17 13.42
N LEU A 37 -21.17 -3.93 12.95
CA LEU A 37 -22.10 -2.83 13.27
C LEU A 37 -23.55 -3.14 12.84
N ASP A 38 -23.75 -3.65 11.62
CA ASP A 38 -25.07 -4.05 11.12
C ASP A 38 -25.70 -5.16 11.98
N THR A 39 -24.87 -6.10 12.43
CA THR A 39 -25.29 -7.17 13.34
C THR A 39 -25.71 -6.62 14.71
N ILE A 40 -25.03 -5.60 15.22
CA ILE A 40 -25.45 -4.88 16.44
C ILE A 40 -26.79 -4.19 16.22
N CYS A 41 -27.00 -3.54 15.07
CA CYS A 41 -28.27 -2.88 14.72
C CYS A 41 -29.45 -3.87 14.71
N CYS A 42 -29.20 -5.14 14.40
CA CYS A 42 -30.17 -6.23 14.47
C CYS A 42 -30.33 -6.84 15.89
N CYS A 43 -29.94 -6.10 16.94
CA CYS A 43 -29.97 -6.50 18.35
C CYS A 43 -29.10 -7.73 18.70
N ARG A 44 -28.18 -8.15 17.82
CA ARG A 44 -27.26 -9.28 18.05
C ARG A 44 -25.90 -8.79 18.56
N ILE A 45 -25.91 -8.06 19.67
CA ILE A 45 -24.75 -7.31 20.18
C ILE A 45 -23.49 -8.17 20.29
N ARG A 46 -23.57 -9.33 20.95
CA ARG A 46 -22.41 -10.21 21.16
C ARG A 46 -21.78 -10.72 19.87
N GLU A 47 -22.60 -10.96 18.86
CA GLU A 47 -22.12 -11.42 17.56
C GLU A 47 -21.52 -10.28 16.75
N GLY A 48 -22.16 -9.11 16.81
CA GLY A 48 -21.65 -7.90 16.18
C GLY A 48 -20.30 -7.47 16.75
N ILE A 49 -20.11 -7.52 18.07
CA ILE A 49 -18.81 -7.29 18.72
C ILE A 49 -17.75 -8.26 18.17
N LYS A 50 -18.05 -9.55 18.06
CA LYS A 50 -17.11 -10.54 17.47
C LYS A 50 -16.80 -10.24 16.00
N GLY A 51 -17.78 -9.75 15.24
CA GLY A 51 -17.58 -9.29 13.86
C GLY A 51 -16.60 -8.12 13.79
N ILE A 52 -16.80 -7.12 14.64
CA ILE A 52 -15.90 -5.96 14.76
C ILE A 52 -14.50 -6.40 15.20
N GLU A 53 -14.37 -7.30 16.19
CA GLU A 53 -13.08 -7.85 16.61
C GLU A 53 -12.35 -8.55 15.46
N THR A 54 -13.06 -9.39 14.71
CA THR A 54 -12.50 -10.12 13.56
C THR A 54 -12.05 -9.15 12.47
N GLY A 55 -12.89 -8.16 12.12
CA GLY A 55 -12.53 -7.13 11.14
C GLY A 55 -11.35 -6.27 11.58
N THR A 56 -11.28 -5.93 12.87
CA THR A 56 -10.16 -5.19 13.45
C THR A 56 -8.85 -5.97 13.38
N CYS A 57 -8.86 -7.28 13.68
CA CYS A 57 -7.69 -8.14 13.50
C CYS A 57 -7.22 -8.17 12.05
N LYS A 58 -8.15 -8.29 11.10
CA LYS A 58 -7.82 -8.28 9.68
C LYS A 58 -7.25 -6.94 9.21
N ALA A 59 -7.79 -5.83 9.72
CA ALA A 59 -7.26 -4.50 9.45
C ALA A 59 -5.82 -4.35 9.99
N LYS A 60 -5.50 -4.89 11.17
CA LYS A 60 -4.12 -4.92 11.71
C LYS A 60 -3.16 -5.71 10.81
N GLU A 61 -3.55 -6.91 10.39
CA GLU A 61 -2.76 -7.71 9.44
C GLU A 61 -2.48 -6.94 8.14
N GLY A 62 -3.49 -6.21 7.66
CA GLY A 62 -3.36 -5.36 6.49
C GLY A 62 -2.39 -4.19 6.69
N ILE A 63 -2.43 -3.52 7.85
CA ILE A 63 -1.44 -2.48 8.22
C ILE A 63 -0.02 -3.07 8.19
N ASP A 64 0.19 -4.21 8.85
CA ASP A 64 1.52 -4.82 8.95
C ASP A 64 2.07 -5.16 7.56
N SER A 65 1.23 -5.72 6.69
CA SER A 65 1.58 -6.03 5.30
C SER A 65 1.92 -4.78 4.48
N VAL A 66 1.17 -3.68 4.67
CA VAL A 66 1.47 -2.39 4.04
C VAL A 66 2.79 -1.82 4.52
N ILE A 67 3.06 -1.86 5.84
CA ILE A 67 4.30 -1.36 6.44
C ILE A 67 5.50 -2.15 5.93
N ASP A 68 5.38 -3.48 5.86
CA ASP A 68 6.46 -4.34 5.37
C ASP A 68 6.73 -4.09 3.89
N GLY A 69 5.69 -3.98 3.06
CA GLY A 69 5.85 -3.59 1.65
C GLY A 69 6.45 -2.19 1.46
N LEU A 70 6.16 -1.25 2.38
CA LEU A 70 6.72 0.09 2.39
C LEU A 70 8.19 0.14 2.81
N ARG A 71 8.61 -0.65 3.80
CA ARG A 71 10.01 -0.77 4.23
C ARG A 71 10.91 -1.26 3.10
N ASP A 72 10.42 -2.21 2.32
CA ASP A 72 11.14 -2.71 1.15
C ASP A 72 11.27 -1.64 0.04
N PHE A 73 10.37 -0.64 0.04
CA PHE A 73 10.38 0.48 -0.91
C PHE A 73 11.36 1.60 -0.52
N GLU A 74 11.62 1.77 0.78
CA GLU A 74 12.52 2.80 1.34
C GLU A 74 13.98 2.67 0.86
N PHE A 75 14.38 1.49 0.37
CA PHE A 75 15.74 1.23 -0.12
C PHE A 75 16.05 1.74 -1.54
N GLU A 76 15.07 2.15 -2.35
CA GLU A 76 15.30 2.54 -3.76
C GLU A 76 14.91 3.98 -4.13
N CYS A 77 14.04 4.64 -3.37
CA CYS A 77 13.50 5.95 -3.72
C CYS A 77 13.63 6.96 -2.57
N ASP A 78 14.32 8.07 -2.84
CA ASP A 78 14.50 9.21 -1.94
C ASP A 78 13.14 9.63 -1.32
N TYR A 79 13.01 9.41 -0.01
CA TYR A 79 11.78 9.27 0.77
C TYR A 79 10.98 10.58 0.98
N ARG A 80 11.26 11.62 0.17
CA ARG A 80 10.74 12.98 0.34
C ARG A 80 9.37 13.24 -0.29
N SER A 81 8.87 12.40 -1.18
CA SER A 81 7.68 12.74 -1.99
C SER A 81 6.35 12.07 -1.61
N ASN A 82 6.31 10.97 -0.84
CA ASN A 82 5.04 10.27 -0.58
C ASN A 82 4.34 10.66 0.72
N LYS A 83 3.97 11.95 0.83
CA LYS A 83 3.14 12.45 1.94
C LYS A 83 1.82 11.67 2.05
N SER A 84 1.17 11.36 0.92
CA SER A 84 -0.12 10.66 0.90
C SER A 84 -0.06 9.25 1.48
N MET A 85 0.99 8.47 1.19
CA MET A 85 1.12 7.13 1.77
C MET A 85 1.39 7.19 3.27
N LYS A 86 2.27 8.09 3.72
CA LYS A 86 2.58 8.25 5.15
C LYS A 86 1.33 8.67 5.91
N GLN A 87 0.60 9.65 5.38
CA GLN A 87 -0.67 10.08 5.95
C GLN A 87 -1.65 8.91 5.97
N GLY A 88 -1.80 8.19 4.86
CA GLY A 88 -2.69 7.04 4.79
C GLY A 88 -2.39 5.95 5.83
N VAL A 89 -1.12 5.61 6.04
CA VAL A 89 -0.73 4.64 7.09
C VAL A 89 -1.04 5.17 8.49
N CYS A 90 -0.80 6.46 8.76
CA CYS A 90 -1.16 7.08 10.04
C CYS A 90 -2.68 7.05 10.27
N ASP A 91 -3.48 7.51 9.30
CA ASP A 91 -4.94 7.54 9.37
C ASP A 91 -5.51 6.13 9.61
N ILE A 92 -4.98 5.12 8.91
CA ILE A 92 -5.40 3.72 9.12
C ILE A 92 -5.07 3.26 10.55
N LYS A 93 -3.88 3.60 11.07
CA LYS A 93 -3.47 3.22 12.43
C LYS A 93 -4.36 3.88 13.49
N ASP A 94 -4.63 5.18 13.31
CA ASP A 94 -5.50 5.95 14.19
C ASP A 94 -6.93 5.36 14.15
N GLY A 95 -7.44 5.02 12.97
CA GLY A 95 -8.73 4.35 12.81
C GLY A 95 -8.80 2.98 13.49
N VAL A 96 -7.77 2.15 13.37
CA VAL A 96 -7.68 0.86 14.08
C VAL A 96 -7.63 1.04 15.61
N GLU A 97 -6.97 2.08 16.10
CA GLU A 97 -6.94 2.43 17.53
C GLU A 97 -8.32 2.89 18.02
N ALA A 98 -9.01 3.75 17.25
CA ALA A 98 -10.36 4.19 17.54
C ALA A 98 -11.35 3.01 17.55
N VAL A 99 -11.32 2.11 16.55
CA VAL A 99 -12.18 0.92 16.55
C VAL A 99 -11.93 0.03 17.78
N GLN A 100 -10.68 -0.13 18.22
CA GLN A 100 -10.36 -0.87 19.45
C GLN A 100 -10.90 -0.19 20.71
N GLN A 101 -10.82 1.14 20.78
CA GLN A 101 -11.41 1.90 21.88
C GLN A 101 -12.93 1.73 21.90
N GLY A 102 -13.58 1.84 20.73
CA GLY A 102 -15.00 1.58 20.55
C GLY A 102 -15.39 0.16 20.98
N LEU A 103 -14.62 -0.85 20.59
CA LEU A 103 -14.78 -2.23 21.07
C LEU A 103 -14.73 -2.33 22.60
N CYS A 104 -13.77 -1.68 23.24
CA CYS A 104 -13.67 -1.67 24.70
C CYS A 104 -14.91 -1.02 25.35
N GLN A 105 -15.43 0.05 24.77
CA GLN A 105 -16.66 0.70 25.25
C GLN A 105 -17.90 -0.21 25.06
N LEU A 106 -18.02 -0.85 23.90
CA LEU A 106 -19.09 -1.81 23.60
C LEU A 106 -19.09 -2.98 24.61
N GLN A 107 -17.91 -3.51 24.95
CA GLN A 107 -17.75 -4.58 25.94
C GLN A 107 -18.09 -4.14 27.37
N ASN A 108 -17.92 -2.85 27.69
CA ASN A 108 -18.22 -2.25 29.00
C ASN A 108 -19.64 -1.66 29.09
N CYS A 109 -20.56 -2.08 28.22
CA CYS A 109 -21.96 -1.63 28.17
C CYS A 109 -22.17 -0.14 27.83
N CYS A 110 -21.16 0.56 27.33
CA CYS A 110 -21.27 1.91 26.75
C CYS A 110 -21.61 1.80 25.26
N LEU A 111 -22.83 1.37 24.95
CA LEU A 111 -23.21 0.99 23.59
C LEU A 111 -23.24 2.19 22.62
N CYS A 112 -23.79 3.32 23.05
CA CYS A 112 -23.91 4.50 22.18
C CYS A 112 -22.53 5.09 21.86
N GLU A 113 -21.73 5.34 22.90
CA GLU A 113 -20.38 5.87 22.76
C GLU A 113 -19.49 4.90 21.99
N GLY A 114 -19.57 3.60 22.31
CA GLY A 114 -18.82 2.57 21.59
C GLY A 114 -19.15 2.49 20.10
N LEU A 115 -20.43 2.60 19.73
CA LEU A 115 -20.83 2.62 18.31
C LEU A 115 -20.37 3.89 17.60
N GLU A 116 -20.40 5.04 18.27
CA GLU A 116 -19.91 6.31 17.73
C GLU A 116 -18.40 6.24 17.49
N THR A 117 -17.61 5.82 18.48
CA THR A 117 -16.16 5.69 18.35
C THR A 117 -15.74 4.62 17.32
N VAL A 118 -16.47 3.51 17.17
CA VAL A 118 -16.21 2.55 16.07
C VAL A 118 -16.48 3.20 14.70
N ARG A 119 -17.51 4.03 14.57
CA ARG A 119 -17.82 4.72 13.31
C ARG A 119 -16.80 5.78 12.95
N GLU A 120 -16.30 6.54 13.93
CA GLU A 120 -15.19 7.47 13.74
C GLU A 120 -13.95 6.71 13.25
N GLY A 121 -13.60 5.60 13.91
CA GLY A 121 -12.46 4.78 13.49
C GLY A 121 -12.63 4.15 12.09
N LEU A 122 -13.86 3.85 11.67
CA LEU A 122 -14.15 3.45 10.28
C LEU A 122 -13.89 4.57 9.27
N GLN A 123 -14.24 5.82 9.60
CA GLN A 123 -13.98 6.96 8.73
C GLN A 123 -12.48 7.18 8.53
N ASP A 124 -11.71 7.10 9.61
CA ASP A 124 -10.25 7.21 9.57
C ASP A 124 -9.61 6.07 8.75
N LEU A 125 -10.12 4.83 8.92
CA LEU A 125 -9.72 3.67 8.13
C LEU A 125 -9.97 3.88 6.62
N GLU A 126 -11.15 4.38 6.24
CA GLU A 126 -11.51 4.64 4.85
C GLU A 126 -10.69 5.77 4.22
N GLU A 127 -10.52 6.87 4.94
CA GLU A 127 -9.70 8.00 4.51
C GLU A 127 -8.25 7.57 4.32
N GLY A 128 -7.71 6.83 5.29
CA GLY A 128 -6.36 6.35 5.24
C GLY A 128 -6.12 5.34 4.11
N LEU A 129 -7.08 4.45 3.87
CA LEU A 129 -7.05 3.54 2.72
C LEU A 129 -7.07 4.31 1.38
N CYS A 130 -7.88 5.36 1.28
CA CYS A 130 -7.93 6.22 0.11
C CYS A 130 -6.58 6.92 -0.14
N ASN A 131 -5.98 7.48 0.92
CA ASN A 131 -4.68 8.15 0.87
C ASN A 131 -3.55 7.18 0.49
N LEU A 132 -3.60 5.96 1.03
CA LEU A 132 -2.66 4.89 0.69
C LEU A 132 -2.76 4.50 -0.79
N VAL A 133 -3.96 4.23 -1.29
CA VAL A 133 -4.20 3.86 -2.70
C VAL A 133 -3.74 4.97 -3.64
N LYS A 134 -4.01 6.24 -3.32
CA LYS A 134 -3.52 7.39 -4.10
C LYS A 134 -1.99 7.39 -4.17
N GLY A 135 -1.32 7.23 -3.03
CA GLY A 135 0.14 7.22 -2.99
C GLY A 135 0.77 6.04 -3.76
N VAL A 136 0.14 4.86 -3.74
CA VAL A 136 0.56 3.73 -4.58
C VAL A 136 0.43 4.05 -6.07
N ASN A 137 -0.66 4.70 -6.47
CA ASN A 137 -0.86 5.10 -7.86
C ASN A 137 0.15 6.18 -8.30
N ASP A 138 0.42 7.16 -7.45
CA ASP A 138 1.41 8.22 -7.72
C ASP A 138 2.80 7.61 -7.99
N ILE A 139 3.22 6.61 -7.19
CA ILE A 139 4.44 5.84 -7.42
C ILE A 139 4.43 5.17 -8.79
N ASN A 140 3.35 4.47 -9.13
CA ASN A 140 3.24 3.73 -10.37
C ASN A 140 3.31 4.67 -11.58
N ASP A 141 2.64 5.81 -11.52
CA ASP A 141 2.67 6.84 -12.56
C ASP A 141 4.07 7.43 -12.74
N GLU A 142 4.78 7.72 -11.65
CA GLU A 142 6.17 8.17 -11.72
C GLU A 142 7.09 7.10 -12.36
N ARG A 143 6.91 5.83 -12.00
CA ARG A 143 7.67 4.71 -12.59
C ARG A 143 7.43 4.61 -14.09
N GLU A 144 6.19 4.71 -14.54
CA GLU A 144 5.82 4.67 -15.96
C GLU A 144 6.38 5.87 -16.74
N LYS A 145 6.36 7.07 -16.15
CA LYS A 145 7.00 8.27 -16.75
C LYS A 145 8.52 8.08 -16.90
N ARG A 146 9.19 7.50 -15.90
CA ARG A 146 10.64 7.19 -15.98
C ARG A 146 10.96 6.17 -17.07
N LYS A 147 10.11 5.13 -17.24
CA LYS A 147 10.26 4.15 -18.33
C LYS A 147 10.13 4.80 -19.71
N LYS A 148 9.13 5.67 -19.90
CA LYS A 148 8.92 6.41 -21.16
C LYS A 148 10.07 7.37 -21.48
N ASN A 149 10.62 8.06 -20.48
CA ASN A 149 11.79 8.92 -20.67
C ASN A 149 13.05 8.12 -21.06
N LYS A 150 13.29 6.94 -20.46
CA LYS A 150 14.39 6.05 -20.87
C LYS A 150 14.23 5.53 -22.31
N SER A 151 13.01 5.20 -22.76
CA SER A 151 12.77 4.83 -24.17
C SER A 151 12.97 5.98 -25.16
N ASN A 152 12.81 7.24 -24.72
CA ASN A 152 13.03 8.43 -25.55
C ASN A 152 14.51 8.90 -25.55
N GLN A 153 15.33 8.39 -24.62
CA GLN A 153 16.79 8.63 -24.55
C GLN A 153 17.60 7.66 -25.44
N GLY A 154 16.96 6.67 -26.08
CA GLY A 154 17.59 5.73 -27.02
C GLY A 154 17.80 6.25 -28.45
N CYS A 155 17.49 7.51 -28.75
CA CYS A 155 17.62 8.07 -30.10
C CYS A 155 18.60 9.24 -30.24
N TYR A 156 19.33 9.64 -29.20
CA TYR A 156 20.36 10.69 -29.32
C TYR A 156 21.54 10.41 -28.40
N GLU A 157 22.46 9.55 -28.84
CA GLU A 157 23.93 9.71 -28.73
C GLU A 157 24.64 8.39 -29.06
N ASN A 158 24.96 8.21 -30.35
CA ASN A 158 26.15 7.50 -30.81
C ASN A 158 26.58 8.17 -32.11
N ARG A 159 27.31 9.29 -31.99
CA ARG A 159 27.99 9.92 -33.13
C ARG A 159 29.40 10.42 -32.76
N TYR A 160 30.11 9.63 -31.97
CA TYR A 160 31.56 9.74 -31.82
C TYR A 160 32.13 8.34 -31.59
N ASP A 161 32.35 7.60 -32.67
CA ASP A 161 33.38 6.55 -32.78
C ASP A 161 33.46 6.03 -34.23
N GLU A 162 33.84 6.91 -35.16
CA GLU A 162 34.46 6.53 -36.44
C GLU A 162 35.63 7.47 -36.72
N ILE A 163 36.69 7.36 -35.91
CA ILE A 163 38.04 7.72 -36.35
C ILE A 163 38.92 6.49 -36.14
N CYS A 164 38.93 5.59 -37.12
CA CYS A 164 40.17 4.92 -37.55
C CYS A 164 39.98 4.12 -38.85
N GLY A 165 40.68 4.56 -39.90
CA GLY A 165 41.46 3.63 -40.72
C GLY A 165 40.74 2.88 -41.85
N CYS A 166 40.53 3.56 -42.98
CA CYS A 166 40.57 2.91 -44.30
C CYS A 166 41.49 3.70 -45.24
N ILE A 167 42.79 3.75 -44.93
CA ILE A 167 43.82 3.86 -45.97
C ILE A 167 44.20 2.43 -46.32
N ARG A 168 43.62 1.92 -47.42
CA ARG A 168 44.13 0.75 -48.12
C ARG A 168 45.40 1.20 -48.83
N ASN A 169 46.56 0.74 -48.36
CA ASN A 169 47.78 0.69 -49.17
C ASN A 169 48.00 -0.77 -49.56
N ASP A 170 47.79 -1.08 -50.83
CA ASP A 170 48.42 -2.21 -51.51
C ASP A 170 48.58 -1.80 -53.00
N TYR A 171 49.85 -1.54 -53.36
CA TYR A 171 50.53 -1.51 -54.66
C TYR A 171 49.89 -0.87 -55.90
#